data_AF-A0A5C1DFS6-F1
#
_entry.id   AF-A0A5C1DFS6-F1
#
_cell.length_a   1.000
_cell.length_b   1.000
_cell.length_c   1.000
_cell.angle_alpha   90.00
_cell.angle_beta   90.00
_cell.angle_gamma   90.00
#
_symmetry.space_group_name_H-M   'P 1'
#
loop_
_entity.id
_entity.type
_entity.pdbx_description
1 polymer ?
#
loop_
_entity_poly.entity_id
_entity_poly.type
_entity_poly.pdbx_seq_one_letter_code
_entity_poly.pdbx_strand_id
1 'polypeptide(L)'
;MLHQFTVRQKLLSGFALLILLLCTVVFIAYNKLQTIQDHVAQIKDDRYPKILIANRIALNLTAIGREMGEAILASTPQTQDQHLRRIDALREVVRTDMVNMEPYLRLPAGRALFAKVQAAQDLQRPLFDPLYALIRARQADAAREFLDGKFGPANEAYIAALENLRDRQQGRLQHSLVIAHDSSQQAVIILLSTALASLLLAVAVALLISQLITAPLRKSADLVHQIKQGNLSGSDEPIPHARDEAMRIARDIQEMREGLRQMVQSIQDNAHQVSDSARALSGMAQQVASGAQTQAEATSSAAASIEQLTVSINQVADNSSEASQQAQAAGQLANRGGSEVLESVGKIRFVTTSVDDTAKQMNSLTREVQQIGNIVTVIRDVADQTNLLALNAAIEAARAGETGRGFAVVADEVRKLAERTTTSAQEITTMIGSIQQGVGQVVHSMGQSLDCVEGVSGTAEQASLSMKEIENSADTIIRTIHSISGALSEQRSTSLSLAQDMEKVSRMAEENNSTVQELATTSSQLNALSANLQSVATRFRL
;
A
#
# COMPACT_ATOMS: atom_id res chain seq x y z
N MET A 1 37.17 33.46 -3.35
CA MET A 1 37.46 33.37 -1.90
C MET A 1 36.27 33.79 -1.01
N LEU A 2 35.55 34.89 -1.28
CA LEU A 2 34.44 35.35 -0.41
C LEU A 2 33.26 34.35 -0.25
N HIS A 3 33.08 33.42 -1.19
CA HIS A 3 32.02 32.40 -1.12
C HIS A 3 32.27 31.30 -0.07
N GLN A 4 33.48 31.21 0.49
CA GLN A 4 33.80 30.22 1.54
C GLN A 4 33.63 30.75 2.96
N PHE A 5 33.34 32.05 3.12
CA PHE A 5 33.06 32.65 4.42
C PHE A 5 31.59 32.46 4.80
N THR A 6 31.35 32.24 6.09
CA THR A 6 30.00 32.30 6.66
C THR A 6 29.41 33.71 6.55
N VAL A 7 28.08 33.83 6.62
CA VAL A 7 27.38 35.12 6.70
C VAL A 7 27.98 35.98 7.81
N ARG A 8 28.24 35.36 8.97
CA ARG A 8 28.90 36.01 10.11
C ARG A 8 30.29 36.54 9.75
N GLN A 9 31.12 35.76 9.08
CA GLN A 9 32.46 36.18 8.68
C GLN A 9 32.44 37.31 7.63
N LYS A 10 31.48 37.29 6.69
CA LYS A 10 31.29 38.36 5.71
C LYS A 10 30.90 39.69 6.38
N LEU A 11 29.95 39.64 7.31
CA LEU A 11 29.54 40.83 8.07
C LEU A 11 30.66 41.35 8.97
N LEU A 12 31.32 40.47 9.74
CA LEU A 12 32.42 40.87 10.62
C LEU A 12 33.59 41.48 9.86
N SER A 13 33.97 40.93 8.70
CA SER A 13 35.04 41.50 7.87
C SER A 13 34.66 42.85 7.25
N GLY A 14 33.41 43.02 6.80
CA GLY A 14 32.90 44.31 6.34
C GLY A 14 32.90 45.38 7.44
N PHE A 15 32.38 45.06 8.63
CA PHE A 15 32.40 45.98 9.77
C PHE A 15 33.81 46.29 10.27
N ALA A 16 34.70 45.30 10.32
CA ALA A 16 36.10 45.52 10.70
C ALA A 16 36.81 46.47 9.74
N LEU A 17 36.56 46.36 8.42
CA LEU A 17 37.10 47.27 7.42
C LEU A 17 36.55 48.70 7.60
N LEU A 18 35.25 48.86 7.89
CA LEU A 18 34.65 50.18 8.16
C LEU A 18 35.28 50.84 9.40
N ILE A 19 35.47 50.07 10.47
CA ILE A 19 36.12 50.55 11.70
C ILE A 19 37.56 50.98 11.39
N LEU A 20 38.30 50.19 10.61
CA LEU A 20 39.67 50.51 10.21
C LEU A 20 39.75 51.79 9.36
N LEU A 21 38.82 52.00 8.43
CA LEU A 21 38.72 53.25 7.65
C LEU A 21 38.42 54.45 8.56
N LEU A 22 37.49 54.30 9.51
CA LEU A 22 37.16 55.35 10.47
C LEU A 22 38.38 55.73 11.34
N CYS A 23 39.08 54.73 11.89
CA CYS A 23 40.31 54.95 12.66
C CYS A 23 41.37 55.69 11.83
N THR A 24 41.47 55.38 10.54
CA THR A 24 42.42 56.03 9.62
C THR A 24 42.06 57.51 9.41
N VAL A 25 40.78 57.84 9.21
CA VAL A 25 40.31 59.23 9.07
C VAL A 25 40.57 60.02 10.37
N VAL A 26 40.25 59.44 11.53
CA VAL A 26 40.50 60.09 12.84
C VAL A 26 41.98 60.33 13.05
N PHE A 27 42.83 59.36 12.73
CA PHE A 27 44.29 59.49 12.86
C PHE A 27 44.85 60.61 11.97
N ILE A 28 44.39 60.72 10.73
CA ILE A 28 44.80 61.81 9.82
C ILE A 28 44.33 63.17 10.33
N ALA A 29 43.07 63.27 10.81
CA ALA A 29 42.51 64.49 11.36
C ALA A 29 43.32 65.01 12.56
N TYR A 30 43.65 64.10 13.48
CA TYR A 30 44.44 64.43 14.66
C TYR A 30 45.83 65.00 14.30
N ASN A 31 46.56 64.33 13.39
CA ASN A 31 47.89 64.79 12.97
C ASN A 31 47.85 66.17 12.28
N LYS A 32 46.84 66.43 11.44
CA LYS A 32 46.71 67.73 10.78
C LYS A 32 46.33 68.85 11.74
N LEU A 33 45.49 68.56 12.73
CA LEU A 33 45.14 69.53 13.77
C LEU A 33 46.35 69.94 14.62
N GLN A 34 47.23 68.98 14.97
CA GLN A 34 48.49 69.28 15.66
C GLN A 34 49.39 70.23 14.86
N THR A 35 49.55 69.99 13.54
CA THR A 35 50.36 70.87 12.68
C THR A 35 49.83 72.31 12.65
N ILE A 36 48.50 72.49 12.62
CA ILE A 36 47.87 73.81 12.66
C ILE A 36 48.12 74.49 14.01
N GLN A 37 47.98 73.75 15.13
CA GLN A 37 48.25 74.27 16.47
C GLN A 37 49.69 74.77 16.61
N ASP A 38 50.67 74.05 16.07
CA ASP A 38 52.09 74.45 16.08
C ASP A 38 52.33 75.76 15.34
N HIS A 39 51.70 75.95 14.16
CA HIS A 39 51.81 77.20 13.40
C HIS A 39 51.17 78.39 14.13
N VAL A 40 50.03 78.18 14.79
CA VAL A 40 49.37 79.22 15.59
C VAL A 40 50.20 79.59 16.82
N ALA A 41 50.80 78.60 17.50
CA ALA A 41 51.69 78.83 18.65
C ALA A 41 52.91 79.69 18.26
N GLN A 42 53.54 79.43 17.11
CA GLN A 42 54.65 80.26 16.60
C GLN A 42 54.24 81.72 16.33
N ILE A 43 53.01 81.96 15.87
CA ILE A 43 52.50 83.31 15.65
C ILE A 43 52.30 84.04 16.97
N LYS A 44 51.60 83.38 17.92
CA LYS A 44 51.21 83.97 19.21
C LYS A 44 52.40 84.19 20.14
N ASP A 45 53.25 83.19 20.30
CA ASP A 45 54.24 83.15 21.39
C ASP A 45 55.64 83.64 20.96
N ASP A 46 55.91 83.74 19.65
CA ASP A 46 57.21 84.19 19.13
C ASP A 46 57.12 85.46 18.26
N ARG A 47 56.28 85.48 17.23
CA ARG A 47 56.30 86.56 16.22
C ARG A 47 55.57 87.82 16.65
N TYR A 48 54.39 87.68 17.26
CA TYR A 48 53.56 88.81 17.66
C TYR A 48 54.19 89.70 18.76
N PRO A 49 54.80 89.16 19.84
CA PRO A 49 55.44 89.99 20.87
C PRO A 49 56.57 90.87 20.34
N LYS A 50 57.36 90.38 19.37
CA LYS A 50 58.47 91.13 18.75
C LYS A 50 58.00 92.41 18.07
N ILE A 51 56.90 92.33 17.32
CA ILE A 51 56.33 93.48 16.62
C ILE A 51 55.76 94.48 17.63
N LEU A 52 55.06 93.98 18.66
CA LEU A 52 54.45 94.81 19.68
C LEU A 52 55.50 95.61 20.48
N ILE A 53 56.60 94.96 20.89
CA ILE A 53 57.71 95.61 21.60
C ILE A 53 58.43 96.61 20.68
N ALA A 54 58.80 96.22 19.46
CA ALA A 54 59.46 97.12 18.51
C ALA A 54 58.62 98.37 18.20
N ASN A 55 57.31 98.21 18.03
CA ASN A 55 56.40 99.33 17.77
C ASN A 55 56.26 100.25 18.99
N ARG A 56 56.21 99.68 20.21
CA ARG A 56 56.16 100.46 21.45
C ARG A 56 57.42 101.31 21.63
N ILE A 57 58.59 100.74 21.35
CA ILE A 57 59.87 101.47 21.38
C ILE A 57 59.83 102.63 20.38
N ALA A 58 59.45 102.37 19.13
CA ALA A 58 59.37 103.39 18.09
C ALA A 58 58.45 104.56 18.48
N LEU A 59 57.24 104.26 18.97
CA LEU A 59 56.28 105.26 19.44
C LEU A 59 56.84 106.12 20.58
N ASN A 60 57.53 105.49 21.54
CA ASN A 60 58.13 106.21 22.67
C ASN A 60 59.32 107.09 22.23
N LEU A 61 60.10 106.69 21.22
CA LEU A 61 61.17 107.53 20.67
C LEU A 61 60.64 108.74 19.93
N THR A 62 59.56 108.58 19.15
CA THR A 62 58.87 109.72 18.53
C THR A 62 58.31 110.66 19.60
N ALA A 63 57.74 110.11 20.68
CA ALA A 63 57.27 110.91 21.81
C ALA A 63 58.41 111.65 22.52
N ILE A 64 59.57 111.02 22.73
CA ILE A 64 60.77 111.67 23.28
C ILE A 64 61.20 112.86 22.42
N GLY A 65 61.26 112.68 21.09
CA GLY A 65 61.59 113.77 20.17
C GLY A 65 60.63 114.96 20.28
N ARG A 66 59.32 114.68 20.39
CA ARG A 66 58.29 115.72 20.58
C ARG A 66 58.44 116.44 21.92
N GLU A 67 58.54 115.72 23.02
CA GLU A 67 58.70 116.30 24.37
C GLU A 67 60.01 117.10 24.47
N MET A 68 61.06 116.69 23.75
CA MET A 68 62.32 117.43 23.66
C MET A 68 62.13 118.78 22.96
N GLY A 69 61.37 118.80 21.85
CA GLY A 69 61.00 120.04 21.17
C GLY A 69 60.16 120.97 22.05
N GLU A 70 59.18 120.41 22.77
CA GLU A 70 58.34 121.17 23.71
C GLU A 70 59.15 121.73 24.89
N ALA A 71 60.14 120.98 25.41
CA ALA A 71 61.04 121.45 26.47
C ALA A 71 61.92 122.65 26.07
N ILE A 72 62.32 122.73 24.79
CA ILE A 72 63.07 123.87 24.24
C ILE A 72 62.18 125.10 24.08
N LEU A 73 60.91 124.91 23.71
CA LEU A 73 59.93 126.00 23.49
C LEU A 73 59.27 126.50 24.79
N ALA A 74 59.37 125.75 25.89
CA ALA A 74 58.70 126.03 27.15
C ALA A 74 59.09 127.40 27.73
N SER A 75 58.10 128.24 28.04
CA SER A 75 58.31 129.62 28.51
C SER A 75 58.66 129.71 30.01
N THR A 76 58.35 128.68 30.81
CA THR A 76 58.60 128.64 32.26
C THR A 76 59.50 127.47 32.67
N PRO A 77 60.30 127.60 33.75
CA PRO A 77 61.19 126.52 34.18
C PRO A 77 60.41 125.32 34.73
N GLN A 78 59.21 125.52 35.28
CA GLN A 78 58.35 124.43 35.75
C GLN A 78 57.81 123.58 34.60
N THR A 79 57.33 124.20 33.52
CA THR A 79 56.88 123.46 32.32
C THR A 79 58.04 122.73 31.65
N GLN A 80 59.22 123.34 31.61
CA GLN A 80 60.43 122.71 31.07
C GLN A 80 60.83 121.46 31.85
N ASP A 81 60.86 121.53 33.19
CA ASP A 81 61.22 120.39 34.03
C ASP A 81 60.18 119.25 33.95
N GLN A 82 58.90 119.58 33.71
CA GLN A 82 57.86 118.59 33.47
C GLN A 82 58.10 117.77 32.19
N HIS A 83 58.46 118.44 31.08
CA HIS A 83 58.80 117.74 29.83
C HIS A 83 60.07 116.89 29.99
N LEU A 84 61.11 117.40 30.67
CA LEU A 84 62.33 116.63 30.96
C LEU A 84 62.04 115.35 31.77
N ARG A 85 61.19 115.43 32.81
CA ARG A 85 60.77 114.23 33.58
C ARG A 85 60.00 113.24 32.73
N ARG A 86 59.16 113.73 31.81
CA ARG A 86 58.40 112.88 30.90
C ARG A 86 59.30 112.17 29.90
N ILE A 87 60.33 112.85 29.40
CA ILE A 87 61.38 112.25 28.57
C ILE A 87 62.09 111.14 29.36
N ASP A 88 62.50 111.39 30.60
CA ASP A 88 63.17 110.36 31.41
C ASP A 88 62.27 109.14 31.68
N ALA A 89 60.98 109.34 31.95
CA ALA A 89 60.02 108.25 32.08
C ALA A 89 59.90 107.43 30.78
N LEU A 90 59.82 108.10 29.62
CA LEU A 90 59.75 107.43 28.31
C LEU A 90 61.06 106.69 27.99
N ARG A 91 62.22 107.24 28.37
CA ARG A 91 63.53 106.61 28.20
C ARG A 91 63.64 105.33 29.02
N GLU A 92 63.13 105.32 30.25
CA GLU A 92 63.10 104.09 31.06
C GLU A 92 62.18 103.01 30.49
N VAL A 93 61.04 103.40 29.91
CA VAL A 93 60.17 102.44 29.19
C VAL A 93 60.89 101.88 27.97
N VAL A 94 61.53 102.73 27.15
CA VAL A 94 62.34 102.30 25.99
C VAL A 94 63.46 101.37 26.44
N ARG A 95 64.17 101.68 27.52
CA ARG A 95 65.23 100.82 28.06
C ARG A 95 64.68 99.46 28.49
N THR A 96 63.53 99.44 29.16
CA THR A 96 62.88 98.20 29.60
C THR A 96 62.41 97.35 28.41
N ASP A 97 61.80 97.98 27.41
CA ASP A 97 61.34 97.30 26.20
C ASP A 97 62.51 96.77 25.35
N MET A 98 63.64 97.48 25.31
CA MET A 98 64.89 97.00 24.70
C MET A 98 65.37 95.70 25.36
N VAL A 99 65.40 95.63 26.69
CA VAL A 99 65.77 94.39 27.42
C VAL A 99 64.75 93.27 27.18
N ASN A 100 63.46 93.60 27.22
CA ASN A 100 62.38 92.63 27.00
C ASN A 100 62.35 92.06 25.57
N MET A 101 62.97 92.73 24.61
CA MET A 101 63.08 92.25 23.23
C MET A 101 64.11 91.13 23.08
N GLU A 102 65.17 91.10 23.89
CA GLU A 102 66.30 90.16 23.77
C GLU A 102 65.90 88.68 23.81
N PRO A 103 65.03 88.21 24.74
CA PRO A 103 64.64 86.79 24.82
C PRO A 103 63.96 86.25 23.54
N TYR A 104 63.31 87.14 22.79
CA TYR A 104 62.62 86.79 21.56
C TYR A 104 63.57 86.70 20.36
N LEU A 105 64.77 87.29 20.42
CA LEU A 105 65.71 87.36 19.31
C LEU A 105 66.61 86.13 19.22
N ARG A 106 66.01 84.99 18.86
CA ARG A 106 66.71 83.70 18.73
C ARG A 106 67.46 83.52 17.41
N LEU A 107 67.05 84.21 16.34
CA LEU A 107 67.60 84.03 14.99
C LEU A 107 68.77 85.00 14.70
N PRO A 108 69.83 84.55 13.99
CA PRO A 108 71.01 85.39 13.69
C PRO A 108 70.67 86.72 13.00
N ALA A 109 69.76 86.68 12.01
CA ALA A 109 69.31 87.89 11.30
C ALA A 109 68.52 88.86 12.20
N GLY A 110 67.75 88.34 13.17
CA GLY A 110 67.02 89.17 14.13
C GLY A 110 67.97 89.83 15.12
N ARG A 111 68.96 89.09 15.62
CA ARG A 111 70.04 89.63 16.46
C ARG A 111 70.85 90.69 15.74
N ALA A 112 71.18 90.48 14.47
CA ALA A 112 71.93 91.46 13.67
C ALA A 112 71.18 92.79 13.49
N LEU A 113 69.86 92.75 13.24
CA LEU A 113 69.04 93.96 13.15
C LEU A 113 68.89 94.64 14.51
N PHE A 114 68.70 93.88 15.59
CA PHE A 114 68.63 94.45 16.94
C PHE A 114 69.96 95.03 17.42
N ALA A 115 71.10 94.45 17.01
CA ALA A 115 72.41 95.02 17.28
C ALA A 115 72.58 96.38 16.60
N LYS A 116 72.01 96.59 15.40
CA LYS A 116 71.98 97.93 14.77
C LYS A 116 71.11 98.92 15.56
N VAL A 117 69.99 98.45 16.10
CA VAL A 117 69.11 99.22 16.99
C VAL A 117 69.85 99.62 18.27
N GLN A 118 70.58 98.70 18.91
CA GLN A 118 71.42 98.98 20.08
C GLN A 118 72.56 99.96 19.74
N ALA A 119 73.26 99.77 18.63
CA ALA A 119 74.32 100.69 18.21
C ALA A 119 73.81 102.11 17.98
N ALA A 120 72.61 102.27 17.39
CA ALA A 120 71.98 103.58 17.22
C ALA A 120 71.55 104.19 18.57
N GLN A 121 71.06 103.37 19.51
CA GLN A 121 70.77 103.81 20.88
C GLN A 121 72.02 104.31 21.60
N ASP A 122 73.14 103.59 21.49
CA ASP A 122 74.41 103.94 22.14
C ASP A 122 75.00 105.24 21.61
N LEU A 123 74.75 105.57 20.34
CA LEU A 123 75.12 106.86 19.75
C LEU A 123 74.22 108.01 20.24
N GLN A 124 72.92 107.77 20.41
CA GLN A 124 71.98 108.81 20.84
C GLN A 124 72.02 109.07 22.34
N ARG A 125 72.17 108.03 23.16
CA ARG A 125 72.10 108.09 24.63
C ARG A 125 72.98 109.17 25.27
N PRO A 126 74.27 109.34 24.92
CA PRO A 126 75.11 110.37 25.52
C PRO A 126 74.77 111.80 25.07
N LEU A 127 73.94 111.97 24.04
CA LEU A 127 73.52 113.29 23.54
C LEU A 127 72.43 113.93 24.40
N PHE A 128 71.76 113.16 25.27
CA PHE A 128 70.74 113.69 26.17
C PHE A 128 71.31 114.65 27.21
N ASP A 129 72.41 114.32 27.88
CA ASP A 129 72.94 115.14 28.99
C ASP A 129 73.43 116.53 28.52
N PRO A 130 74.18 116.66 27.41
CA PRO A 130 74.52 117.97 26.85
C PRO A 130 73.28 118.77 26.44
N LEU A 131 72.28 118.10 25.83
CA LEU A 131 71.05 118.75 25.42
C LEU A 131 70.23 119.24 26.64
N TYR A 132 70.13 118.43 27.70
CA TYR A 132 69.51 118.81 28.97
C TYR A 132 70.22 120.00 29.61
N ALA A 133 71.55 120.04 29.56
CA ALA A 133 72.35 121.15 30.08
C ALA A 133 72.04 122.46 29.33
N LEU A 134 71.97 122.42 27.99
CA LEU A 134 71.63 123.58 27.15
C LEU A 134 70.19 124.08 27.42
N ILE A 135 69.24 123.15 27.55
CA ILE A 135 67.83 123.42 27.85
C ILE A 135 67.72 124.09 29.23
N ARG A 136 68.35 123.55 30.28
CA ARG A 136 68.35 124.11 31.64
C ARG A 136 69.08 125.45 31.74
N ALA A 137 70.14 125.65 30.95
CA ALA A 137 70.86 126.92 30.82
C ALA A 137 70.08 127.98 30.02
N ARG A 138 68.89 127.65 29.51
CA ARG A 138 68.02 128.51 28.69
C ARG A 138 68.68 129.04 27.40
N GLN A 139 69.64 128.30 26.87
CA GLN A 139 70.29 128.64 25.60
C GLN A 139 69.48 128.03 24.44
N ALA A 140 68.29 128.57 24.17
CA ALA A 140 67.34 127.97 23.22
C ALA A 140 67.91 127.80 21.80
N ASP A 141 68.69 128.77 21.30
CA ASP A 141 69.28 128.68 19.95
C ASP A 141 70.39 127.63 19.89
N ALA A 142 71.25 127.55 20.90
CA ALA A 142 72.28 126.51 21.00
C ALA A 142 71.68 125.11 21.22
N ALA A 143 70.58 125.01 21.98
CA ALA A 143 69.83 123.76 22.16
C ALA A 143 69.18 123.32 20.84
N ARG A 144 68.63 124.25 20.05
CA ARG A 144 68.06 123.98 18.73
C ARG A 144 69.13 123.52 17.74
N GLU A 145 70.26 124.22 17.68
CA GLU A 145 71.38 123.83 16.83
C GLU A 145 71.95 122.43 17.21
N PHE A 146 72.04 122.13 18.51
CA PHE A 146 72.44 120.81 18.98
C PHE A 146 71.40 119.73 18.66
N LEU A 147 70.11 120.07 18.75
CA LEU A 147 69.02 119.19 18.39
C LEU A 147 69.06 118.88 16.90
N ASP A 148 69.12 119.88 16.03
CA ASP A 148 69.10 119.69 14.57
C ASP A 148 70.40 119.07 14.04
N GLY A 149 71.55 119.46 14.60
CA GLY A 149 72.86 119.02 14.10
C GLY A 149 73.35 117.69 14.64
N LYS A 150 72.98 117.30 15.88
CA LYS A 150 73.49 116.08 16.53
C LYS A 150 72.40 115.13 16.99
N PHE A 151 71.47 115.61 17.82
CA PHE A 151 70.48 114.72 18.44
C PHE A 151 69.45 114.17 17.45
N GLY A 152 68.93 115.01 16.55
CA GLY A 152 67.95 114.69 15.52
C GLY A 152 68.44 113.58 14.59
N PRO A 153 69.60 113.72 13.92
CA PRO A 153 70.16 112.66 13.09
C PRO A 153 70.39 111.33 13.83
N ALA A 154 70.83 111.38 15.09
CA ALA A 154 71.00 110.17 15.91
C ALA A 154 69.66 109.52 16.29
N ASN A 155 68.64 110.32 16.59
CA ASN A 155 67.28 109.85 16.89
C ASN A 155 66.60 109.25 15.64
N GLU A 156 66.75 109.90 14.48
CA GLU A 156 66.26 109.38 13.20
C GLU A 156 66.93 108.07 12.82
N ALA A 157 68.25 107.95 13.00
CA ALA A 157 68.97 106.70 12.78
C ALA A 157 68.46 105.57 13.70
N TYR A 158 68.14 105.89 14.96
CA TYR A 158 67.58 104.91 15.91
C TYR A 158 66.16 104.47 15.52
N ILE A 159 65.30 105.42 15.14
CA ILE A 159 63.95 105.13 14.62
C ILE A 159 64.05 104.28 13.35
N ALA A 160 64.90 104.64 12.39
CA ALA A 160 65.08 103.90 11.15
C ALA A 160 65.60 102.47 11.38
N ALA A 161 66.50 102.27 12.35
CA ALA A 161 66.96 100.93 12.72
C ALA A 161 65.81 100.08 13.31
N LEU A 162 64.94 100.68 14.11
CA LEU A 162 63.74 100.01 14.66
C LEU A 162 62.70 99.71 13.60
N GLU A 163 62.48 100.62 12.65
CA GLU A 163 61.59 100.40 11.51
C GLU A 163 62.06 99.22 10.67
N ASN A 164 63.35 99.13 10.36
CA ASN A 164 63.92 97.97 9.66
C ASN A 164 63.69 96.65 10.42
N LEU A 165 63.84 96.66 11.75
CA LEU A 165 63.55 95.49 12.58
C LEU A 165 62.05 95.16 12.55
N ARG A 166 61.18 96.15 12.71
CA ARG A 166 59.71 96.01 12.69
C ARG A 166 59.24 95.44 11.36
N ASP A 167 59.65 96.02 10.23
CA ASP A 167 59.20 95.64 8.89
C ASP A 167 59.60 94.19 8.56
N ARG A 168 60.80 93.77 8.99
CA ARG A 168 61.24 92.38 8.88
C ARG A 168 60.36 91.42 9.69
N GLN A 169 60.02 91.78 10.93
CA GLN A 169 59.15 90.96 11.76
C GLN A 169 57.72 90.92 11.19
N GLN A 170 57.23 92.04 10.67
CA GLN A 170 55.92 92.14 10.03
C GLN A 170 55.82 91.27 8.77
N GLY A 171 56.83 91.30 7.90
CA GLY A 171 56.88 90.40 6.72
C GLY A 171 56.94 88.92 7.11
N ARG A 172 57.61 88.57 8.22
CA ARG A 172 57.57 87.20 8.75
C ARG A 172 56.22 86.83 9.36
N LEU A 173 55.54 87.74 10.06
CA LEU A 173 54.20 87.48 10.56
C LEU A 173 53.24 87.18 9.41
N GLN A 174 53.27 87.99 8.34
CA GLN A 174 52.46 87.75 7.14
C GLN A 174 52.74 86.39 6.50
N HIS A 175 54.01 86.02 6.31
CA HIS A 175 54.38 84.71 5.78
C HIS A 175 53.90 83.55 6.67
N SER A 176 53.90 83.72 7.99
CA SER A 176 53.37 82.71 8.91
C SER A 176 51.84 82.60 8.86
N LEU A 177 51.13 83.71 8.68
CA LEU A 177 49.69 83.72 8.52
C LEU A 177 49.28 82.99 7.23
N VAL A 178 50.01 83.19 6.13
CA VAL A 178 49.80 82.47 4.87
C VAL A 178 50.03 80.98 5.04
N ILE A 179 51.15 80.56 5.65
CA ILE A 179 51.41 79.12 5.92
C ILE A 179 50.31 78.51 6.79
N ALA A 180 49.87 79.21 7.84
CA ALA A 180 48.80 78.70 8.71
C ALA A 180 47.46 78.56 7.95
N HIS A 181 47.15 79.51 7.06
CA HIS A 181 45.95 79.45 6.21
C HIS A 181 46.03 78.30 5.19
N ASP A 182 47.15 78.18 4.47
CA ASP A 182 47.38 77.11 3.49
C ASP A 182 47.36 75.73 4.15
N SER A 183 48.00 75.60 5.32
CA SER A 183 47.99 74.36 6.11
C SER A 183 46.58 73.98 6.56
N SER A 184 45.75 74.97 6.92
CA SER A 184 44.33 74.75 7.21
C SER A 184 43.54 74.29 5.99
N GLN A 185 43.71 74.93 4.83
CA GLN A 185 43.03 74.51 3.59
C GLN A 185 43.45 73.10 3.15
N GLN A 186 44.75 72.80 3.20
CA GLN A 186 45.28 71.47 2.87
C GLN A 186 44.74 70.40 3.83
N ALA A 187 44.63 70.69 5.12
CA ALA A 187 44.04 69.78 6.10
C ALA A 187 42.58 69.46 5.74
N VAL A 188 41.79 70.46 5.37
CA VAL A 188 40.39 70.28 4.97
C VAL A 188 40.28 69.43 3.69
N ILE A 189 41.09 69.70 2.66
CA ILE A 189 41.05 68.94 1.40
C ILE A 189 41.45 67.47 1.63
N ILE A 190 42.50 67.21 2.40
CA ILE A 190 42.94 65.84 2.71
C ILE A 190 41.86 65.11 3.52
N LEU A 191 41.21 65.78 4.48
CA LEU A 191 40.12 65.18 5.25
C LEU A 191 38.90 64.86 4.39
N LEU A 192 38.48 65.78 3.53
CA LEU A 192 37.33 65.56 2.65
C LEU A 192 37.59 64.45 1.63
N SER A 193 38.77 64.40 1.02
CA SER A 193 39.13 63.36 0.04
C SER A 193 39.25 61.97 0.66
N THR A 194 39.86 61.86 1.85
CA THR A 194 39.95 60.58 2.58
C THR A 194 38.60 60.12 3.12
N ALA A 195 37.76 61.04 3.60
CA ALA A 195 36.38 60.73 4.00
C ALA A 195 35.55 60.24 2.80
N LEU A 196 35.65 60.90 1.64
CA LEU A 196 34.95 60.52 0.42
C LEU A 196 35.39 59.14 -0.10
N ALA A 197 36.70 58.88 -0.15
CA ALA A 197 37.23 57.58 -0.55
C ALA A 197 36.77 56.45 0.38
N SER A 198 36.77 56.71 1.70
CA SER A 198 36.28 55.76 2.70
C SER A 198 34.78 55.47 2.54
N LEU A 199 33.97 56.49 2.23
CA LEU A 199 32.55 56.34 1.95
C LEU A 199 32.28 55.51 0.70
N LEU A 200 32.99 55.78 -0.40
CA LEU A 200 32.83 55.01 -1.64
C LEU A 200 33.20 53.54 -1.45
N LEU A 201 34.28 53.26 -0.72
CA LEU A 201 34.69 51.89 -0.40
C LEU A 201 33.67 51.19 0.52
N ALA A 202 33.13 51.92 1.50
CA ALA A 202 32.06 51.42 2.38
C ALA A 202 30.81 51.02 1.58
N VAL A 203 30.38 51.85 0.64
CA VAL A 203 29.22 51.57 -0.24
C VAL A 203 29.49 50.37 -1.13
N ALA A 204 30.68 50.27 -1.75
CA ALA A 204 31.03 49.13 -2.59
C ALA A 204 30.99 47.80 -1.82
N VAL A 205 31.54 47.77 -0.61
CA VAL A 205 31.52 46.58 0.26
C VAL A 205 30.09 46.24 0.70
N ALA A 206 29.28 47.24 1.04
CA ALA A 206 27.87 47.03 1.39
C ALA A 206 27.07 46.41 0.23
N LEU A 207 27.27 46.90 -1.01
CA LEU A 207 26.62 46.34 -2.20
C LEU A 207 27.06 44.91 -2.49
N LEU A 208 28.35 44.60 -2.36
CA LEU A 208 28.87 43.23 -2.54
C LEU A 208 28.29 42.26 -1.50
N ILE A 209 28.28 42.65 -0.21
CA ILE A 209 27.70 41.82 0.86
C ILE A 209 26.19 41.65 0.64
N SER A 210 25.48 42.71 0.24
CA SER A 210 24.05 42.68 -0.07
C SER A 210 23.74 41.69 -1.20
N GLN A 211 24.49 41.71 -2.29
CA GLN A 211 24.31 40.76 -3.40
C GLN A 211 24.64 39.33 -2.99
N LEU A 212 25.70 39.11 -2.20
CA LEU A 212 26.14 37.79 -1.77
C LEU A 212 25.16 37.09 -0.79
N ILE A 213 24.39 37.84 -0.01
CA ILE A 213 23.46 37.29 0.99
C ILE A 213 22.00 37.36 0.50
N THR A 214 21.58 38.50 -0.03
CA THR A 214 20.16 38.76 -0.35
C THR A 214 19.72 38.00 -1.60
N ALA A 215 20.58 37.87 -2.61
CA ALA A 215 20.20 37.20 -3.86
C ALA A 215 19.89 35.70 -3.68
N PRO A 216 20.72 34.89 -2.99
CA PRO A 216 20.39 33.49 -2.69
C PRO A 216 19.13 33.36 -1.83
N LEU A 217 18.97 34.19 -0.79
CA LEU A 217 17.79 34.14 0.08
C LEU A 217 16.50 34.49 -0.66
N ARG A 218 16.54 35.44 -1.60
CA ARG A 218 15.39 35.78 -2.43
C ARG A 218 15.00 34.62 -3.35
N LYS A 219 15.98 33.98 -4.01
CA LYS A 219 15.74 32.76 -4.80
C LYS A 219 15.13 31.63 -3.95
N SER A 220 15.66 31.42 -2.74
CA SER A 220 15.11 30.44 -1.79
C SER A 220 13.67 30.76 -1.38
N ALA A 221 13.37 32.05 -1.14
CA ALA A 221 12.01 32.49 -0.83
C ALA A 221 11.05 32.26 -2.01
N ASP A 222 11.51 32.51 -3.24
CA ASP A 222 10.73 32.27 -4.46
C ASP A 222 10.48 30.76 -4.65
N LEU A 223 11.48 29.90 -4.40
CA LEU A 223 11.32 28.44 -4.42
C LEU A 223 10.29 27.96 -3.39
N VAL A 224 10.36 28.45 -2.15
CA VAL A 224 9.37 28.13 -1.11
C VAL A 224 7.98 28.61 -1.52
N HIS A 225 7.88 29.77 -2.16
CA HIS A 225 6.62 30.28 -2.68
C HIS A 225 6.04 29.38 -3.79
N GLN A 226 6.89 28.86 -4.69
CA GLN A 226 6.50 27.89 -5.71
C GLN A 226 6.03 26.58 -5.08
N ILE A 227 6.76 26.02 -4.12
CA ILE A 227 6.38 24.80 -3.38
C ILE A 227 5.02 24.98 -2.70
N LYS A 228 4.80 26.13 -2.05
CA LYS A 228 3.50 26.47 -1.41
C LYS A 228 2.34 26.48 -2.41
N GLN A 229 2.58 26.92 -3.65
CA GLN A 229 1.57 26.92 -4.71
C GLN A 229 1.38 25.53 -5.36
N GLY A 230 2.13 24.52 -4.94
CA GLY A 230 2.13 23.19 -5.54
C GLY A 230 3.03 23.08 -6.77
N ASN A 231 3.83 24.09 -7.11
CA ASN A 231 4.77 23.99 -8.22
C ASN A 231 6.09 23.37 -7.74
N LEU A 232 6.26 22.07 -8.00
CA LEU A 232 7.49 21.32 -7.74
C LEU A 232 8.37 21.18 -8.99
N SER A 233 7.93 21.74 -10.12
CA SER A 233 8.65 21.67 -11.39
C SER A 233 9.92 22.53 -11.40
N GLY A 234 10.80 22.22 -12.35
CA GLY A 234 12.03 22.96 -12.62
C GLY A 234 13.30 22.19 -12.27
N SER A 235 14.38 22.50 -12.97
CA SER A 235 15.68 21.88 -12.73
C SER A 235 16.33 22.39 -11.46
N ASP A 236 17.07 21.50 -10.82
CA ASP A 236 17.98 21.80 -9.73
C ASP A 236 19.14 22.67 -10.24
N GLU A 237 19.26 23.91 -9.74
CA GLU A 237 20.44 24.74 -10.02
C GLU A 237 21.63 24.16 -9.24
N PRO A 238 22.83 24.07 -9.83
CA PRO A 238 24.02 23.66 -9.11
C PRO A 238 24.38 24.72 -8.05
N ILE A 239 24.07 24.46 -6.78
CA ILE A 239 24.46 25.33 -5.67
C ILE A 239 25.86 24.90 -5.20
N PRO A 240 26.90 25.75 -5.36
CA PRO A 240 28.26 25.43 -4.91
C PRO A 240 28.31 25.02 -3.44
N HIS A 241 29.20 24.08 -3.09
CA HIS A 241 29.50 23.71 -1.71
C HIS A 241 30.21 24.87 -0.97
N ALA A 242 29.44 25.87 -0.59
CA ALA A 242 29.84 26.99 0.26
C ALA A 242 29.51 26.70 1.73
N ARG A 243 30.37 27.17 2.65
CA ARG A 243 30.13 27.23 4.10
C ARG A 243 29.08 28.27 4.52
N ASP A 244 28.52 28.98 3.54
CA ASP A 244 27.54 30.04 3.73
C ASP A 244 26.17 29.47 4.15
N GLU A 245 25.64 29.97 5.26
CA GLU A 245 24.35 29.61 5.81
C GLU A 245 23.19 29.87 4.82
N ALA A 246 23.26 30.95 4.03
CA ALA A 246 22.24 31.24 3.01
C ALA A 246 22.24 30.19 1.89
N MET A 247 23.43 29.72 1.50
CA MET A 247 23.58 28.66 0.48
C MET A 247 23.19 27.28 1.03
N ARG A 248 23.37 27.05 2.34
CA ARG A 248 22.87 25.83 2.99
C ARG A 248 21.35 25.78 2.98
N ILE A 249 20.68 26.86 3.39
CA ILE A 249 19.21 26.97 3.33
C ILE A 249 18.69 26.73 1.90
N ALA A 250 19.35 27.30 0.90
CA ALA A 250 18.99 27.08 -0.50
C ALA A 250 19.06 25.59 -0.91
N ARG A 251 20.09 24.85 -0.47
CA ARG A 251 20.20 23.40 -0.71
C ARG A 251 19.13 22.61 0.04
N ASP A 252 18.93 22.90 1.33
CA ASP A 252 17.94 22.19 2.15
C ASP A 252 16.52 22.34 1.55
N ILE A 253 16.19 23.52 0.98
CA ILE A 253 14.92 23.75 0.27
C ILE A 253 14.83 22.96 -1.05
N GLN A 254 15.94 22.84 -1.78
CA GLN A 254 16.00 22.07 -3.03
C GLN A 254 15.84 20.56 -2.77
N GLU A 255 16.53 20.04 -1.75
CA GLU A 255 16.36 18.66 -1.28
C GLU A 255 14.93 18.40 -0.80
N MET A 256 14.31 19.34 -0.09
CA MET A 256 12.90 19.27 0.30
C MET A 256 11.96 19.22 -0.93
N ARG A 257 12.21 20.06 -1.94
CA ARG A 257 11.42 20.03 -3.20
C ARG A 257 11.53 18.66 -3.87
N GLU A 258 12.73 18.11 -3.96
CA GLU A 258 12.97 16.81 -4.57
C GLU A 258 12.27 15.68 -3.80
N GLY A 259 12.37 15.68 -2.46
CA GLY A 259 11.66 14.72 -1.62
C GLY A 259 10.14 14.81 -1.78
N LEU A 260 9.58 16.02 -1.87
CA LEU A 260 8.16 16.22 -2.16
C LEU A 260 7.78 15.73 -3.56
N ARG A 261 8.63 15.96 -4.57
CA ARG A 261 8.42 15.51 -5.95
C ARG A 261 8.33 13.98 -6.02
N GLN A 262 9.29 13.28 -5.40
CA GLN A 262 9.29 11.82 -5.31
C GLN A 262 8.08 11.27 -4.53
N MET A 263 7.69 11.94 -3.46
CA MET A 263 6.50 11.57 -2.68
C MET A 263 5.21 11.71 -3.50
N VAL A 264 5.04 12.82 -4.21
CA VAL A 264 3.86 13.04 -5.07
C VAL A 264 3.83 12.05 -6.24
N GLN A 265 4.98 11.77 -6.88
CA GLN A 265 5.07 10.72 -7.92
C GLN A 265 4.66 9.36 -7.37
N SER A 266 5.19 8.97 -6.20
CA SER A 266 4.83 7.72 -5.53
C SER A 266 3.33 7.66 -5.20
N ILE A 267 2.71 8.78 -4.81
CA ILE A 267 1.26 8.85 -4.58
C ILE A 267 0.48 8.66 -5.89
N GLN A 268 0.91 9.28 -7.00
CA GLN A 268 0.27 9.11 -8.32
C GLN A 268 0.34 7.66 -8.77
N ASP A 269 1.51 7.03 -8.69
CA ASP A 269 1.72 5.63 -9.09
C ASP A 269 0.90 4.67 -8.22
N ASN A 270 0.94 4.84 -6.90
CA ASN A 270 0.13 4.03 -5.98
C ASN A 270 -1.37 4.22 -6.21
N ALA A 271 -1.84 5.44 -6.49
CA ALA A 271 -3.23 5.69 -6.81
C ALA A 271 -3.63 4.96 -8.10
N HIS A 272 -2.81 5.00 -9.16
CA HIS A 272 -3.04 4.22 -10.38
C HIS A 272 -3.14 2.71 -10.08
N GLN A 273 -2.22 2.16 -9.29
CA GLN A 273 -2.23 0.75 -8.92
C GLN A 273 -3.49 0.35 -8.11
N VAL A 274 -3.98 1.23 -7.23
CA VAL A 274 -5.25 1.03 -6.50
C VAL A 274 -6.45 1.04 -7.46
N SER A 275 -6.48 1.96 -8.43
CA SER A 275 -7.56 1.98 -9.44
C SER A 275 -7.57 0.69 -10.29
N ASP A 276 -6.39 0.24 -10.72
CA ASP A 276 -6.25 -0.99 -11.49
C ASP A 276 -6.71 -2.22 -10.70
N SER A 277 -6.30 -2.29 -9.43
CA SER A 277 -6.70 -3.36 -8.51
C SER A 277 -8.21 -3.34 -8.26
N ALA A 278 -8.82 -2.16 -8.09
CA ALA A 278 -10.26 -2.00 -7.92
C ALA A 278 -11.04 -2.44 -9.17
N ARG A 279 -10.53 -2.12 -10.38
CA ARG A 279 -11.13 -2.59 -11.64
C ARG A 279 -11.03 -4.11 -11.78
N ALA A 280 -9.87 -4.69 -11.45
CA ALA A 280 -9.69 -6.14 -11.43
C ALA A 280 -10.64 -6.82 -10.43
N LEU A 281 -10.78 -6.25 -9.22
CA LEU A 281 -11.70 -6.76 -8.18
C LEU A 281 -13.16 -6.72 -8.64
N SER A 282 -13.59 -5.64 -9.29
CA SER A 282 -14.92 -5.55 -9.89
C SER A 282 -15.14 -6.60 -10.98
N GLY A 283 -14.14 -6.88 -11.82
CA GLY A 283 -14.20 -7.93 -12.83
C GLY A 283 -14.33 -9.33 -12.22
N MET A 284 -13.53 -9.62 -11.19
CA MET A 284 -13.61 -10.88 -10.44
C MET A 284 -14.96 -11.04 -9.74
N ALA A 285 -15.49 -9.98 -9.15
CA ALA A 285 -16.82 -9.99 -8.53
C ALA A 285 -17.92 -10.35 -9.55
N GLN A 286 -17.87 -9.77 -10.75
CA GLN A 286 -18.81 -10.11 -11.83
C GLN A 286 -18.73 -11.59 -12.25
N GLN A 287 -17.51 -12.13 -12.30
CA GLN A 287 -17.30 -13.55 -12.62
C GLN A 287 -17.86 -14.47 -11.53
N VAL A 288 -17.65 -14.13 -10.25
CA VAL A 288 -18.24 -14.87 -9.12
C VAL A 288 -19.76 -14.79 -9.14
N ALA A 289 -20.35 -13.63 -9.47
CA ALA A 289 -21.80 -13.47 -9.61
C ALA A 289 -22.38 -14.43 -10.66
N SER A 290 -21.76 -14.46 -11.84
CA SER A 290 -22.16 -15.35 -12.93
C SER A 290 -22.01 -16.83 -12.54
N GLY A 291 -20.93 -17.18 -11.83
CA GLY A 291 -20.71 -18.51 -11.29
C GLY A 291 -21.78 -18.91 -10.26
N ALA A 292 -22.13 -18.01 -9.34
CA ALA A 292 -23.16 -18.25 -8.34
C ALA A 292 -24.55 -18.44 -8.98
N GLN A 293 -24.88 -17.67 -10.02
CA GLN A 293 -26.12 -17.85 -10.79
C GLN A 293 -26.17 -19.23 -11.47
N THR A 294 -25.09 -19.61 -12.15
CA THR A 294 -24.99 -20.93 -12.80
C THR A 294 -25.10 -22.06 -11.77
N GLN A 295 -24.47 -21.89 -10.61
CA GLN A 295 -24.55 -22.84 -9.49
C GLN A 295 -25.98 -22.97 -8.95
N ALA A 296 -26.71 -21.86 -8.81
CA ALA A 296 -28.11 -21.88 -8.37
C ALA A 296 -29.01 -22.64 -9.36
N GLU A 297 -28.85 -22.39 -10.66
CA GLU A 297 -29.59 -23.09 -11.73
C GLU A 297 -29.28 -24.60 -11.73
N ALA A 298 -28.01 -24.97 -11.65
CA ALA A 298 -27.59 -26.37 -11.56
C ALA A 298 -28.13 -27.06 -10.31
N THR A 299 -28.13 -26.36 -9.18
CA THR A 299 -28.67 -26.87 -7.90
C THR A 299 -30.17 -27.09 -7.97
N SER A 300 -30.92 -26.15 -8.58
CA SER A 300 -32.37 -26.31 -8.78
C SER A 300 -32.69 -27.51 -9.69
N SER A 301 -31.91 -27.72 -10.75
CA SER A 301 -32.07 -28.86 -11.65
C SER A 301 -31.75 -30.19 -10.95
N ALA A 302 -30.68 -30.22 -10.14
CA ALA A 302 -30.32 -31.37 -9.34
C ALA A 302 -31.39 -31.71 -8.30
N ALA A 303 -31.93 -30.71 -7.60
CA ALA A 303 -33.03 -30.90 -6.66
C ALA A 303 -34.27 -31.52 -7.33
N ALA A 304 -34.67 -31.03 -8.51
CA ALA A 304 -35.76 -31.61 -9.28
C ALA A 304 -35.49 -33.07 -9.68
N SER A 305 -34.25 -33.38 -10.06
CA SER A 305 -33.84 -34.76 -10.39
C SER A 305 -33.91 -35.69 -9.18
N ILE A 306 -33.57 -35.19 -7.98
CA ILE A 306 -33.67 -35.94 -6.71
C ILE A 306 -35.12 -36.21 -6.32
N GLU A 307 -36.01 -35.24 -6.53
CA GLU A 307 -37.45 -35.44 -6.34
C GLU A 307 -37.97 -36.54 -7.27
N GLN A 308 -37.61 -36.51 -8.56
CA GLN A 308 -37.96 -37.56 -9.51
C GLN A 308 -37.39 -38.93 -9.12
N LEU A 309 -36.14 -38.98 -8.64
CA LEU A 309 -35.54 -40.20 -8.11
C LEU A 309 -36.33 -40.75 -6.91
N THR A 310 -36.76 -39.87 -6.00
CA THR A 310 -37.54 -40.27 -4.82
C THR A 310 -38.89 -40.86 -5.21
N VAL A 311 -39.56 -40.28 -6.22
CA VAL A 311 -40.81 -40.84 -6.78
C VAL A 311 -40.54 -42.22 -7.41
N SER A 312 -39.48 -42.36 -8.20
CA SER A 312 -39.09 -43.62 -8.83
C SER A 312 -38.80 -44.72 -7.80
N ILE A 313 -38.07 -44.39 -6.72
CA ILE A 313 -37.78 -45.31 -5.61
C ILE A 313 -39.07 -45.83 -4.97
N ASN A 314 -40.04 -44.94 -4.70
CA ASN A 314 -41.33 -45.35 -4.14
C ASN A 314 -42.08 -46.28 -5.10
N GLN A 315 -42.08 -45.97 -6.40
CA GLN A 315 -42.75 -46.82 -7.40
C GLN A 315 -42.10 -48.21 -7.53
N VAL A 316 -40.77 -48.30 -7.47
CA VAL A 316 -40.08 -49.61 -7.46
C VAL A 316 -40.37 -50.36 -6.16
N ALA A 317 -40.50 -49.67 -5.03
CA ALA A 317 -40.88 -50.29 -3.76
C ALA A 317 -42.29 -50.89 -3.81
N ASP A 318 -43.26 -50.15 -4.36
CA ASP A 318 -44.63 -50.62 -4.54
C ASP A 318 -44.68 -51.84 -5.47
N ASN A 319 -44.00 -51.77 -6.62
CA ASN A 319 -43.89 -52.88 -7.56
C ASN A 319 -43.22 -54.13 -6.93
N SER A 320 -42.20 -53.91 -6.10
CA SER A 320 -41.51 -54.99 -5.38
C SER A 320 -42.44 -55.65 -4.36
N SER A 321 -43.22 -54.86 -3.62
CA SER A 321 -44.23 -55.36 -2.69
C SER A 321 -45.30 -56.19 -3.40
N GLU A 322 -45.80 -55.72 -4.54
CA GLU A 322 -46.76 -56.47 -5.35
C GLU A 322 -46.17 -57.79 -5.87
N ALA A 323 -44.94 -57.76 -6.40
CA ALA A 323 -44.23 -58.96 -6.85
C ALA A 323 -44.04 -59.98 -5.71
N SER A 324 -43.82 -59.51 -4.47
CA SER A 324 -43.69 -60.38 -3.31
C SER A 324 -45.00 -61.10 -2.99
N GLN A 325 -46.13 -60.38 -3.06
CA GLN A 325 -47.45 -60.97 -2.83
C GLN A 325 -47.79 -61.99 -3.92
N GLN A 326 -47.48 -61.69 -5.18
CA GLN A 326 -47.70 -62.61 -6.30
C GLN A 326 -46.82 -63.87 -6.17
N ALA A 327 -45.54 -63.72 -5.82
CA ALA A 327 -44.65 -64.86 -5.58
C ALA A 327 -45.14 -65.73 -4.41
N GLN A 328 -45.58 -65.11 -3.31
CA GLN A 328 -46.14 -65.82 -2.17
C GLN A 328 -47.41 -66.60 -2.56
N ALA A 329 -48.31 -66.00 -3.32
CA ALA A 329 -49.51 -66.67 -3.81
C ALA A 329 -49.18 -67.84 -4.75
N ALA A 330 -48.20 -67.68 -5.64
CA ALA A 330 -47.74 -68.74 -6.53
C ALA A 330 -47.12 -69.92 -5.75
N GLY A 331 -46.31 -69.64 -4.72
CA GLY A 331 -45.75 -70.67 -3.85
C GLY A 331 -46.83 -71.44 -3.09
N GLN A 332 -47.84 -70.75 -2.55
CA GLN A 332 -48.99 -71.39 -1.89
C GLN A 332 -49.82 -72.25 -2.86
N LEU A 333 -50.03 -71.78 -4.08
CA LEU A 333 -50.77 -72.53 -5.11
C LEU A 333 -50.01 -73.79 -5.54
N ALA A 334 -48.69 -73.67 -5.72
CA ALA A 334 -47.83 -74.81 -6.04
C ALA A 334 -47.79 -75.84 -4.91
N ASN A 335 -47.69 -75.39 -3.65
CA ASN A 335 -47.75 -76.28 -2.49
C ASN A 335 -49.10 -77.05 -2.43
N ARG A 336 -50.22 -76.35 -2.62
CA ARG A 336 -51.56 -76.97 -2.67
C ARG A 336 -51.68 -77.95 -3.83
N GLY A 337 -51.28 -77.55 -5.03
CA GLY A 337 -51.29 -78.40 -6.22
C GLY A 337 -50.44 -79.65 -6.05
N GLY A 338 -49.25 -79.53 -5.44
CA GLY A 338 -48.40 -80.67 -5.09
C GLY A 338 -49.08 -81.64 -4.12
N SER A 339 -49.78 -81.13 -3.10
CA SER A 339 -50.54 -81.95 -2.16
C SER A 339 -51.70 -82.69 -2.83
N GLU A 340 -52.45 -82.03 -3.72
CA GLU A 340 -53.57 -82.64 -4.47
C GLU A 340 -53.09 -83.74 -5.44
N VAL A 341 -51.92 -83.53 -6.07
CA VAL A 341 -51.27 -84.53 -6.91
C VAL A 341 -50.84 -85.75 -6.09
N LEU A 342 -50.21 -85.55 -4.92
CA LEU A 342 -49.82 -86.65 -4.03
C LEU A 342 -51.04 -87.43 -3.50
N GLU A 343 -52.14 -86.75 -3.19
CA GLU A 343 -53.40 -87.41 -2.83
C GLU A 343 -53.92 -88.28 -3.99
N SER A 344 -53.83 -87.77 -5.22
CA SER A 344 -54.23 -88.50 -6.43
C SER A 344 -53.36 -89.75 -6.65
N VAL A 345 -52.04 -89.67 -6.45
CA VAL A 345 -51.14 -90.84 -6.47
C VAL A 345 -51.57 -91.88 -5.43
N GLY A 346 -51.96 -91.45 -4.23
CA GLY A 346 -52.52 -92.35 -3.21
C GLY A 346 -53.78 -93.09 -3.66
N LYS A 347 -54.71 -92.39 -4.32
CA LYS A 347 -55.94 -92.98 -4.88
C LYS A 347 -55.65 -93.94 -6.04
N ILE A 348 -54.71 -93.59 -6.91
CA ILE A 348 -54.23 -94.45 -8.01
C ILE A 348 -53.69 -95.77 -7.47
N ARG A 349 -52.89 -95.71 -6.40
CA ARG A 349 -52.33 -96.91 -5.75
C ARG A 349 -53.43 -97.84 -5.22
N PHE A 350 -54.51 -97.28 -4.69
CA PHE A 350 -55.69 -98.06 -4.27
C PHE A 350 -56.36 -98.76 -5.47
N VAL A 351 -56.49 -98.06 -6.61
CA VAL A 351 -57.01 -98.65 -7.86
C VAL A 351 -56.12 -99.79 -8.33
N THR A 352 -54.78 -99.63 -8.32
CA THR A 352 -53.82 -100.68 -8.65
C THR A 352 -54.07 -101.95 -7.83
N THR A 353 -54.22 -101.82 -6.51
CA THR A 353 -54.50 -102.96 -5.62
C THR A 353 -55.85 -103.61 -5.95
N SER A 354 -56.90 -102.80 -6.18
CA SER A 354 -58.23 -103.33 -6.51
C SER A 354 -58.25 -104.09 -7.85
N VAL A 355 -57.51 -103.62 -8.86
CA VAL A 355 -57.39 -104.30 -10.16
C VAL A 355 -56.62 -105.61 -10.01
N ASP A 356 -55.52 -105.62 -9.27
CA ASP A 356 -54.72 -106.83 -8.98
C ASP A 356 -55.56 -107.91 -8.25
N ASP A 357 -56.34 -107.52 -7.25
CA ASP A 357 -57.21 -108.45 -6.53
C ASP A 357 -58.34 -109.00 -7.42
N THR A 358 -58.90 -108.17 -8.30
CA THR A 358 -59.91 -108.64 -9.27
C THR A 358 -59.28 -109.60 -10.29
N ALA A 359 -58.05 -109.36 -10.74
CA ALA A 359 -57.32 -110.27 -11.62
C ALA A 359 -57.08 -111.64 -10.95
N LYS A 360 -56.76 -111.66 -9.64
CA LYS A 360 -56.64 -112.92 -8.86
C LYS A 360 -57.98 -113.68 -8.80
N GLN A 361 -59.09 -112.98 -8.57
CA GLN A 361 -60.42 -113.59 -8.56
C GLN A 361 -60.79 -114.19 -9.92
N MET A 362 -60.52 -113.48 -11.01
CA MET A 362 -60.74 -113.98 -12.38
C MET A 362 -59.90 -115.21 -12.68
N ASN A 363 -58.64 -115.26 -12.23
CA ASN A 363 -57.81 -116.45 -12.34
C ASN A 363 -58.34 -117.64 -11.52
N SER A 364 -58.99 -117.39 -10.38
CA SER A 364 -59.70 -118.43 -9.63
C SER A 364 -60.91 -118.95 -10.41
N LEU A 365 -61.72 -118.06 -10.98
CA LEU A 365 -62.87 -118.42 -11.79
C LEU A 365 -62.47 -119.25 -13.02
N THR A 366 -61.36 -118.90 -13.70
CA THR A 366 -60.81 -119.72 -14.80
C THR A 366 -60.54 -121.15 -14.37
N ARG A 367 -59.96 -121.35 -13.17
CA ARG A 367 -59.68 -122.70 -12.62
C ARG A 367 -60.97 -123.47 -12.31
N GLU A 368 -61.95 -122.81 -11.70
CA GLU A 368 -63.26 -123.42 -11.40
C GLU A 368 -64.00 -123.82 -12.68
N VAL A 369 -64.03 -122.93 -13.69
CA VAL A 369 -64.66 -123.19 -14.99
C VAL A 369 -63.95 -124.33 -15.73
N GLN A 370 -62.62 -124.42 -15.66
CA GLN A 370 -61.86 -125.55 -16.21
C GLN A 370 -62.23 -126.87 -15.52
N GLN A 371 -62.41 -126.86 -14.19
CA GLN A 371 -62.84 -128.04 -13.45
C GLN A 371 -64.25 -128.48 -13.84
N ILE A 372 -65.18 -127.54 -14.04
CA ILE A 372 -66.52 -127.83 -14.57
C ILE A 372 -66.39 -128.44 -15.98
N GLY A 373 -65.52 -127.91 -16.83
CA GLY A 373 -65.25 -128.45 -18.17
C GLY A 373 -64.83 -129.92 -18.13
N ASN A 374 -63.90 -130.27 -17.24
CA ASN A 374 -63.47 -131.65 -17.06
C ASN A 374 -64.63 -132.58 -16.63
N ILE A 375 -65.52 -132.11 -15.74
CA ILE A 375 -66.70 -132.87 -15.31
C ILE A 375 -67.67 -133.08 -16.48
N VAL A 376 -67.91 -132.05 -17.28
CA VAL A 376 -68.81 -132.10 -18.44
C VAL A 376 -68.28 -133.06 -19.52
N THR A 377 -66.96 -133.13 -19.73
CA THR A 377 -66.33 -134.14 -20.58
C THR A 377 -66.62 -135.56 -20.08
N VAL A 378 -66.47 -135.81 -18.77
CA VAL A 378 -66.81 -137.13 -18.18
C VAL A 378 -68.30 -137.45 -18.35
N ILE A 379 -69.20 -136.46 -18.15
CA ILE A 379 -70.64 -136.64 -18.36
C ILE A 379 -70.93 -137.02 -19.82
N ARG A 380 -70.28 -136.36 -20.78
CA ARG A 380 -70.38 -136.71 -22.20
C ARG A 380 -69.88 -138.13 -22.47
N ASP A 381 -68.72 -138.50 -21.95
CA ASP A 381 -68.17 -139.84 -22.13
C ASP A 381 -69.11 -140.92 -21.56
N VAL A 382 -69.70 -140.66 -20.39
CA VAL A 382 -70.73 -141.52 -19.79
C VAL A 382 -71.99 -141.57 -20.64
N ALA A 383 -72.44 -140.45 -21.20
CA ALA A 383 -73.60 -140.41 -22.09
C ALA A 383 -73.35 -141.17 -23.40
N ASP A 384 -72.18 -141.03 -24.02
CA ASP A 384 -71.78 -141.75 -25.22
C ASP A 384 -71.65 -143.26 -24.97
N GLN A 385 -71.09 -143.66 -23.82
CA GLN A 385 -71.09 -145.06 -23.36
C GLN A 385 -72.51 -145.58 -23.13
N THR A 386 -73.38 -144.78 -22.52
CA THR A 386 -74.78 -145.15 -22.27
C THR A 386 -75.56 -145.29 -23.58
N ASN A 387 -75.29 -144.44 -24.56
CA ASN A 387 -75.86 -144.51 -25.90
C ASN A 387 -75.46 -145.81 -26.63
N LEU A 388 -74.17 -146.18 -26.54
CA LEU A 388 -73.66 -147.46 -27.08
C LEU A 388 -74.26 -148.68 -26.38
N LEU A 389 -74.37 -148.65 -25.04
CA LEU A 389 -75.01 -149.71 -24.27
C LEU A 389 -76.49 -149.85 -24.62
N ALA A 390 -77.20 -148.73 -24.75
CA ALA A 390 -78.60 -148.68 -25.14
C ALA A 390 -78.82 -149.19 -26.59
N LEU A 391 -77.92 -148.85 -27.51
CA LEU A 391 -77.95 -149.38 -28.89
C LEU A 391 -77.74 -150.90 -28.90
N ASN A 392 -76.76 -151.42 -28.16
CA ASN A 392 -76.53 -152.86 -28.03
C ASN A 392 -77.75 -153.56 -27.41
N ALA A 393 -78.38 -152.96 -26.41
CA ALA A 393 -79.61 -153.48 -25.80
C ALA A 393 -80.81 -153.46 -26.77
N ALA A 394 -80.96 -152.41 -27.59
CA ALA A 394 -82.01 -152.32 -28.61
C ALA A 394 -81.81 -153.35 -29.73
N ILE A 395 -80.57 -153.60 -30.14
CA ILE A 395 -80.22 -154.66 -31.12
C ILE A 395 -80.59 -156.05 -30.56
N GLU A 396 -80.22 -156.35 -29.32
CA GLU A 396 -80.50 -157.66 -28.73
C GLU A 396 -82.00 -157.86 -28.44
N ALA A 397 -82.71 -156.78 -28.09
CA ALA A 397 -84.17 -156.79 -27.95
C ALA A 397 -84.89 -157.02 -29.29
N ALA A 398 -84.40 -156.47 -30.40
CA ALA A 398 -84.91 -156.76 -31.75
C ALA A 398 -84.65 -158.23 -32.16
N ARG A 399 -83.52 -158.80 -31.69
CA ARG A 399 -83.13 -160.19 -31.93
C ARG A 399 -84.01 -161.22 -31.22
N ALA A 400 -84.60 -160.85 -30.07
CA ALA A 400 -85.52 -161.68 -29.30
C ALA A 400 -86.95 -161.73 -29.86
N GLY A 401 -87.30 -160.95 -30.89
CA GLY A 401 -88.63 -160.96 -31.52
C GLY A 401 -89.76 -160.46 -30.60
N GLU A 402 -90.95 -161.08 -30.66
CA GLU A 402 -92.16 -160.63 -29.94
C GLU A 402 -92.00 -160.54 -28.41
N THR A 403 -91.12 -161.33 -27.77
CA THR A 403 -90.86 -161.25 -26.31
C THR A 403 -89.96 -160.09 -25.90
N GLY A 404 -89.15 -159.53 -26.82
CA GLY A 404 -88.21 -158.44 -26.56
C GLY A 404 -88.81 -157.03 -26.67
N ARG A 405 -90.08 -156.93 -27.08
CA ARG A 405 -90.73 -155.67 -27.50
C ARG A 405 -90.79 -154.61 -26.40
N GLY A 406 -91.02 -155.00 -25.15
CA GLY A 406 -91.01 -154.08 -24.00
C GLY A 406 -89.60 -153.57 -23.65
N PHE A 407 -88.58 -154.43 -23.79
CA PHE A 407 -87.18 -154.05 -23.58
C PHE A 407 -86.66 -153.13 -24.69
N ALA A 408 -87.08 -153.35 -25.94
CA ALA A 408 -86.72 -152.48 -27.06
C ALA A 408 -87.19 -151.04 -26.83
N VAL A 409 -88.40 -150.84 -26.30
CA VAL A 409 -88.94 -149.50 -25.99
C VAL A 409 -88.12 -148.80 -24.89
N VAL A 410 -87.73 -149.53 -23.84
CA VAL A 410 -86.89 -148.97 -22.76
C VAL A 410 -85.49 -148.65 -23.28
N ALA A 411 -84.89 -149.52 -24.10
CA ALA A 411 -83.58 -149.29 -24.70
C ALA A 411 -83.59 -148.06 -25.63
N ASP A 412 -84.62 -147.87 -26.46
CA ASP A 412 -84.77 -146.67 -27.28
C ASP A 412 -84.98 -145.38 -26.46
N GLU A 413 -85.68 -145.47 -25.32
CA GLU A 413 -85.86 -144.31 -24.43
C GLU A 413 -84.56 -143.94 -23.71
N VAL A 414 -83.77 -144.93 -23.26
CA VAL A 414 -82.42 -144.71 -22.70
C VAL A 414 -81.49 -144.15 -23.78
N ARG A 415 -81.58 -144.62 -25.03
CA ARG A 415 -80.79 -144.11 -26.16
C ARG A 415 -81.10 -142.63 -26.42
N LYS A 416 -82.39 -142.27 -26.49
CA LYS A 416 -82.81 -140.86 -26.61
C LYS A 416 -82.37 -140.00 -25.43
N LEU A 417 -82.40 -140.52 -24.21
CA LEU A 417 -81.92 -139.80 -23.02
C LEU A 417 -80.41 -139.58 -23.07
N ALA A 418 -79.65 -140.58 -23.51
CA ALA A 418 -78.21 -140.49 -23.72
C ALA A 418 -77.86 -139.47 -24.82
N GLU A 419 -78.53 -139.51 -25.98
CA GLU A 419 -78.37 -138.51 -27.05
C GLU A 419 -78.69 -137.08 -26.57
N ARG A 420 -79.77 -136.90 -25.79
CA ARG A 420 -80.10 -135.60 -25.16
C ARG A 420 -79.04 -135.16 -24.16
N THR A 421 -78.45 -136.09 -23.41
CA THR A 421 -77.38 -135.81 -22.43
C THR A 421 -76.09 -135.40 -23.14
N THR A 422 -75.69 -136.10 -24.21
CA THR A 422 -74.56 -135.73 -25.07
C THR A 422 -74.76 -134.35 -25.69
N THR A 423 -75.97 -134.06 -26.20
CA THR A 423 -76.31 -132.75 -26.77
C THR A 423 -76.22 -131.64 -25.70
N SER A 424 -76.78 -131.86 -24.52
CA SER A 424 -76.71 -130.90 -23.41
C SER A 424 -75.28 -130.69 -22.90
N ALA A 425 -74.48 -131.75 -22.83
CA ALA A 425 -73.07 -131.66 -22.46
C ALA A 425 -72.26 -130.88 -23.50
N GLN A 426 -72.58 -131.02 -24.79
CA GLN A 426 -71.99 -130.22 -25.87
C GLN A 426 -72.35 -128.73 -25.74
N GLU A 427 -73.61 -128.40 -25.46
CA GLU A 427 -74.06 -127.02 -25.20
C GLU A 427 -73.35 -126.40 -23.98
N ILE A 428 -73.20 -127.15 -22.89
CA ILE A 428 -72.45 -126.71 -21.71
C ILE A 428 -70.96 -126.53 -22.05
N THR A 429 -70.36 -127.40 -22.85
CA THR A 429 -68.97 -127.26 -23.30
C THR A 429 -68.78 -125.97 -24.09
N THR A 430 -69.71 -125.64 -24.99
CA THR A 430 -69.71 -124.37 -25.71
C THR A 430 -69.84 -123.17 -24.77
N MET A 431 -70.74 -123.24 -23.77
CA MET A 431 -70.90 -122.19 -22.76
C MET A 431 -69.63 -121.99 -21.92
N ILE A 432 -68.96 -123.07 -21.52
CA ILE A 432 -67.68 -123.04 -20.80
C ILE A 432 -66.61 -122.37 -21.65
N GLY A 433 -66.51 -122.71 -22.94
CA GLY A 433 -65.60 -122.05 -23.88
C GLY A 433 -65.86 -120.55 -23.97
N SER A 434 -67.13 -120.13 -24.06
CA SER A 434 -67.50 -118.71 -24.06
C SER A 434 -67.16 -118.00 -22.74
N ILE A 435 -67.36 -118.65 -21.58
CA ILE A 435 -66.98 -118.10 -20.27
C ILE A 435 -65.47 -117.96 -20.17
N GLN A 436 -64.70 -118.99 -20.55
CA GLN A 436 -63.23 -118.94 -20.53
C GLN A 436 -62.68 -117.83 -21.43
N GLN A 437 -63.24 -117.69 -22.63
CA GLN A 437 -62.89 -116.58 -23.54
C GLN A 437 -63.21 -115.22 -22.92
N GLY A 438 -64.40 -115.08 -22.31
CA GLY A 438 -64.81 -113.85 -21.62
C GLY A 438 -63.89 -113.49 -20.45
N VAL A 439 -63.54 -114.47 -19.61
CA VAL A 439 -62.60 -114.25 -18.49
C VAL A 439 -61.20 -113.88 -19.00
N GLY A 440 -60.71 -114.53 -20.06
CA GLY A 440 -59.44 -114.17 -20.70
C GLY A 440 -59.41 -112.73 -21.20
N GLN A 441 -60.52 -112.25 -21.79
CA GLN A 441 -60.64 -110.87 -22.25
C GLN A 441 -60.69 -109.86 -21.08
N VAL A 442 -61.36 -110.20 -19.98
CA VAL A 442 -61.36 -109.38 -18.75
C VAL A 442 -59.97 -109.28 -18.14
N VAL A 443 -59.23 -110.40 -18.03
CA VAL A 443 -57.85 -110.40 -17.51
C VAL A 443 -56.92 -109.57 -18.41
N HIS A 444 -57.06 -109.68 -19.73
CA HIS A 444 -56.28 -108.85 -20.67
C HIS A 444 -56.58 -107.35 -20.50
N SER A 445 -57.85 -106.97 -20.38
CA SER A 445 -58.26 -105.58 -20.15
C SER A 445 -57.78 -105.04 -18.78
N MET A 446 -57.74 -105.88 -17.75
CA MET A 446 -57.14 -105.53 -16.45
C MET A 446 -55.63 -105.28 -16.57
N GLY A 447 -54.90 -106.07 -17.34
CA GLY A 447 -53.47 -105.86 -17.60
C GLY A 447 -53.22 -104.51 -18.29
N GLN A 448 -53.98 -104.20 -19.34
CA GLN A 448 -53.91 -102.89 -20.01
C GLN A 448 -54.25 -101.72 -19.07
N SER A 449 -55.21 -101.92 -18.16
CA SER A 449 -55.57 -100.91 -17.16
C SER A 449 -54.43 -100.69 -16.16
N LEU A 450 -53.72 -101.75 -15.77
CA LEU A 450 -52.59 -101.68 -14.86
C LEU A 450 -51.42 -100.88 -15.47
N ASP A 451 -51.06 -101.16 -16.74
CA ASP A 451 -50.03 -100.42 -17.47
C ASP A 451 -50.38 -98.91 -17.59
N CYS A 452 -51.65 -98.60 -17.84
CA CYS A 452 -52.13 -97.22 -17.92
C CYS A 452 -51.99 -96.51 -16.56
N VAL A 453 -52.40 -97.18 -15.47
CA VAL A 453 -52.31 -96.65 -14.10
C VAL A 453 -50.87 -96.40 -13.68
N GLU A 454 -49.92 -97.27 -14.08
CA GLU A 454 -48.49 -97.07 -13.82
C GLU A 454 -47.94 -95.84 -14.55
N GLY A 455 -48.30 -95.65 -15.81
CA GLY A 455 -47.94 -94.45 -16.58
C GLY A 455 -48.52 -93.15 -15.99
N VAL A 456 -49.76 -93.18 -15.51
CA VAL A 456 -50.39 -92.05 -14.81
C VAL A 456 -49.70 -91.77 -13.48
N SER A 457 -49.30 -92.79 -12.72
CA SER A 457 -48.57 -92.62 -11.47
C SER A 457 -47.22 -91.92 -11.68
N GLY A 458 -46.45 -92.34 -12.70
CA GLY A 458 -45.14 -91.74 -13.01
C GLY A 458 -45.26 -90.27 -13.45
N THR A 459 -46.26 -89.94 -14.26
CA THR A 459 -46.51 -88.55 -14.69
C THR A 459 -47.01 -87.68 -13.52
N ALA A 460 -47.80 -88.22 -12.61
CA ALA A 460 -48.22 -87.53 -11.40
C ALA A 460 -47.04 -87.24 -10.45
N GLU A 461 -46.12 -88.19 -10.24
CA GLU A 461 -44.90 -87.94 -9.46
C GLU A 461 -44.05 -86.81 -10.07
N GLN A 462 -43.87 -86.80 -11.39
CA GLN A 462 -43.17 -85.69 -12.07
C GLN A 462 -43.90 -84.36 -11.88
N ALA A 463 -45.22 -84.33 -11.99
CA ALA A 463 -46.00 -83.11 -11.74
C ALA A 463 -45.80 -82.60 -10.30
N SER A 464 -45.75 -83.50 -9.30
CA SER A 464 -45.45 -83.14 -7.92
C SER A 464 -44.04 -82.54 -7.76
N LEU A 465 -43.04 -83.07 -8.46
CA LEU A 465 -41.68 -82.51 -8.45
C LEU A 465 -41.66 -81.11 -9.07
N SER A 466 -42.34 -80.90 -10.20
CA SER A 466 -42.45 -79.58 -10.82
C SER A 466 -43.15 -78.57 -9.91
N MET A 467 -44.19 -78.97 -9.17
CA MET A 467 -44.82 -78.10 -8.16
C MET A 467 -43.83 -77.70 -7.05
N LYS A 468 -42.96 -78.62 -6.61
CA LYS A 468 -41.93 -78.30 -5.61
C LYS A 468 -40.88 -77.32 -6.15
N GLU A 469 -40.49 -77.44 -7.42
CA GLU A 469 -39.59 -76.48 -8.06
C GLU A 469 -40.19 -75.07 -8.17
N ILE A 470 -41.50 -74.97 -8.44
CA ILE A 470 -42.21 -73.68 -8.45
C ILE A 470 -42.22 -73.05 -7.05
N GLU A 471 -42.49 -73.83 -6.00
CA GLU A 471 -42.45 -73.36 -4.61
C GLU A 471 -41.05 -72.81 -4.24
N ASN A 472 -39.99 -73.57 -4.54
CA ASN A 472 -38.61 -73.13 -4.29
C ASN A 472 -38.23 -71.86 -5.08
N SER A 473 -38.74 -71.73 -6.31
CA SER A 473 -38.53 -70.55 -7.15
C SER A 473 -39.24 -69.33 -6.57
N ALA A 474 -40.48 -69.49 -6.10
CA ALA A 474 -41.22 -68.45 -5.40
C ALA A 474 -40.49 -67.94 -4.14
N ASP A 475 -39.97 -68.86 -3.31
CA ASP A 475 -39.16 -68.50 -2.13
C ASP A 475 -37.90 -67.72 -2.48
N THR A 476 -37.27 -68.04 -3.61
CA THR A 476 -36.08 -67.33 -4.10
C THR A 476 -36.42 -65.93 -4.59
N ILE A 477 -37.56 -65.76 -5.26
CA ILE A 477 -38.07 -64.44 -5.66
C ILE A 477 -38.35 -63.59 -4.42
N ILE A 478 -39.02 -64.13 -3.40
CA ILE A 478 -39.32 -63.42 -2.15
C ILE A 478 -38.03 -62.94 -1.46
N ARG A 479 -37.00 -63.80 -1.36
CA ARG A 479 -35.69 -63.41 -0.80
C ARG A 479 -35.03 -62.29 -1.61
N THR A 480 -35.11 -62.35 -2.93
CA THR A 480 -34.55 -61.32 -3.82
C THR A 480 -35.25 -59.98 -3.61
N ILE A 481 -36.58 -59.99 -3.49
CA ILE A 481 -37.38 -58.80 -3.21
C ILE A 481 -37.04 -58.18 -1.85
N HIS A 482 -36.74 -59.00 -0.85
CA HIS A 482 -36.28 -58.50 0.44
C HIS A 482 -34.96 -57.73 0.33
N SER A 483 -34.00 -58.25 -0.45
CA SER A 483 -32.74 -57.54 -0.75
C SER A 483 -32.97 -56.24 -1.53
N ILE A 484 -33.88 -56.25 -2.51
CA ILE A 484 -34.27 -55.03 -3.26
C ILE A 484 -34.85 -53.98 -2.30
N SER A 485 -35.73 -54.40 -1.38
CA SER A 485 -36.33 -53.50 -0.38
C SER A 485 -35.27 -52.85 0.52
N GLY A 486 -34.25 -53.61 0.93
CA GLY A 486 -33.10 -53.07 1.66
C GLY A 486 -32.34 -52.01 0.87
N ALA A 487 -32.01 -52.30 -0.40
CA ALA A 487 -31.33 -51.35 -1.28
C ALA A 487 -32.15 -50.08 -1.55
N LEU A 488 -33.47 -50.20 -1.74
CA LEU A 488 -34.38 -49.06 -1.91
C LEU A 488 -34.44 -48.18 -0.66
N SER A 489 -34.42 -48.77 0.54
CA SER A 489 -34.37 -48.02 1.79
C SER A 489 -33.07 -47.20 1.90
N GLU A 490 -31.93 -47.76 1.50
CA GLU A 490 -30.64 -47.08 1.48
C GLU A 490 -30.60 -45.95 0.42
N GLN A 491 -31.12 -46.22 -0.78
CA GLN A 491 -31.26 -45.21 -1.83
C GLN A 491 -32.15 -44.04 -1.40
N ARG A 492 -33.25 -44.31 -0.68
CA ARG A 492 -34.13 -43.27 -0.14
C ARG A 492 -33.41 -42.39 0.88
N SER A 493 -32.66 -43.00 1.80
CA SER A 493 -31.86 -42.27 2.78
C SER A 493 -30.80 -41.38 2.11
N THR A 494 -30.11 -41.92 1.11
CA THR A 494 -29.10 -41.18 0.32
C THR A 494 -29.74 -40.02 -0.44
N SER A 495 -30.91 -40.22 -1.04
CA SER A 495 -31.65 -39.17 -1.77
C SER A 495 -32.06 -38.01 -0.85
N LEU A 496 -32.50 -38.32 0.38
CA LEU A 496 -32.80 -37.29 1.40
C LEU A 496 -31.56 -36.48 1.80
N SER A 497 -30.43 -37.16 2.01
CA SER A 497 -29.16 -36.46 2.30
C SER A 497 -28.74 -35.57 1.15
N LEU A 498 -28.86 -36.05 -0.09
CA LEU A 498 -28.49 -35.28 -1.28
C LEU A 498 -29.39 -34.05 -1.46
N ALA A 499 -30.68 -34.16 -1.15
CA ALA A 499 -31.60 -33.01 -1.14
C ALA A 499 -31.17 -31.94 -0.13
N GLN A 500 -30.78 -32.34 1.09
CA GLN A 500 -30.26 -31.42 2.10
C GLN A 500 -28.95 -30.75 1.67
N ASP A 501 -28.08 -31.49 0.98
CA ASP A 501 -26.83 -30.95 0.45
C ASP A 501 -27.09 -29.96 -0.69
N MET A 502 -28.08 -30.21 -1.56
CA MET A 502 -28.52 -29.23 -2.56
C MET A 502 -29.04 -27.94 -1.90
N GLU A 503 -29.77 -28.04 -0.80
CA GLU A 503 -30.22 -26.86 -0.05
C GLU A 503 -29.03 -26.05 0.52
N LYS A 504 -27.98 -26.72 1.01
CA LYS A 504 -26.74 -26.05 1.45
C LYS A 504 -26.04 -25.36 0.28
N VAL A 505 -25.91 -26.03 -0.86
CA VAL A 505 -25.27 -25.47 -2.07
C VAL A 505 -26.05 -24.25 -2.58
N SER A 506 -27.38 -24.27 -2.50
CA SER A 506 -28.23 -23.12 -2.83
C SER A 506 -27.97 -21.93 -1.91
N ARG A 507 -27.90 -22.16 -0.58
CA ARG A 507 -27.54 -21.09 0.38
C ARG A 507 -26.15 -20.51 0.11
N MET A 508 -25.18 -21.35 -0.23
CA MET A 508 -23.83 -20.88 -0.60
C MET A 508 -23.85 -19.99 -1.85
N ALA A 509 -24.70 -20.29 -2.83
CA ALA A 509 -24.86 -19.45 -4.01
C ALA A 509 -25.45 -18.07 -3.65
N GLU A 510 -26.43 -18.03 -2.73
CA GLU A 510 -26.99 -16.77 -2.21
C GLU A 510 -25.96 -15.95 -1.41
N GLU A 511 -25.19 -16.59 -0.54
CA GLU A 511 -24.10 -15.95 0.21
C GLU A 511 -23.01 -15.39 -0.71
N ASN A 512 -22.63 -16.13 -1.75
CA ASN A 512 -21.71 -15.65 -2.77
C ASN A 512 -22.24 -14.39 -3.47
N ASN A 513 -23.53 -14.37 -3.80
CA ASN A 513 -24.15 -13.21 -4.43
C ASN A 513 -24.15 -11.96 -3.51
N SER A 514 -24.40 -12.16 -2.21
CA SER A 514 -24.26 -11.08 -1.21
C SER A 514 -22.82 -10.58 -1.12
N THR A 515 -21.84 -11.49 -1.09
CA THR A 515 -20.42 -11.15 -1.04
C THR A 515 -19.97 -10.37 -2.28
N VAL A 516 -20.49 -10.74 -3.46
CA VAL A 516 -20.25 -10.01 -4.71
C VAL A 516 -20.76 -8.58 -4.64
N GLN A 517 -21.94 -8.34 -4.06
CA GLN A 517 -22.50 -7.00 -3.92
C GLN A 517 -21.62 -6.11 -3.00
N GLU A 518 -21.09 -6.69 -1.93
CA GLU A 518 -20.16 -6.00 -1.03
C GLU A 518 -18.81 -5.71 -1.70
N LEU A 519 -18.28 -6.66 -2.47
CA LEU A 519 -17.08 -6.49 -3.28
C LEU A 519 -17.24 -5.40 -4.35
N ALA A 520 -18.38 -5.34 -5.02
CA ALA A 520 -18.68 -4.30 -6.01
C ALA A 520 -18.70 -2.91 -5.34
N THR A 521 -19.33 -2.81 -4.18
CA THR A 521 -19.37 -1.57 -3.38
C THR A 521 -17.96 -1.13 -2.96
N THR A 522 -17.17 -2.06 -2.42
CA THR A 522 -15.79 -1.81 -1.98
C THR A 522 -14.89 -1.42 -3.15
N SER A 523 -15.02 -2.09 -4.30
CA SER A 523 -14.29 -1.74 -5.53
C SER A 523 -14.63 -0.33 -6.01
N SER A 524 -15.90 0.07 -5.95
CA SER A 524 -16.34 1.43 -6.27
C SER A 524 -15.71 2.46 -5.33
N GLN A 525 -15.69 2.19 -4.02
CA GLN A 525 -15.07 3.05 -3.02
C GLN A 525 -13.55 3.19 -3.22
N LEU A 526 -12.84 2.09 -3.51
CA LEU A 526 -11.41 2.13 -3.81
C LEU A 526 -11.10 2.94 -5.06
N ASN A 527 -11.92 2.81 -6.10
CA ASN A 527 -11.75 3.59 -7.32
C ASN A 527 -12.00 5.09 -7.07
N ALA A 528 -13.01 5.43 -6.27
CA ALA A 528 -13.27 6.82 -5.86
C ALA A 528 -12.13 7.40 -5.00
N LEU A 529 -11.56 6.60 -4.09
CA LEU A 529 -10.40 7.01 -3.28
C LEU A 529 -9.16 7.23 -4.15
N SER A 530 -8.89 6.34 -5.10
CA SER A 530 -7.81 6.50 -6.07
C SER A 530 -7.98 7.78 -6.90
N ALA A 531 -9.18 8.04 -7.42
CA ALA A 531 -9.48 9.26 -8.16
C ALA A 531 -9.28 10.52 -7.30
N ASN A 532 -9.62 10.45 -6.01
CA ASN A 532 -9.37 11.54 -5.06
C ASN A 532 -7.87 11.76 -4.86
N LEU A 533 -7.08 10.71 -4.64
CA LEU A 533 -5.63 10.78 -4.50
C LEU A 533 -4.97 11.37 -5.76
N GLN A 534 -5.39 10.95 -6.96
CA GLN A 534 -4.94 11.55 -8.21
C GLN A 534 -5.33 13.03 -8.30
N SER A 535 -6.55 13.40 -7.92
CA SER A 535 -6.98 14.81 -7.91
C SER A 535 -6.17 15.67 -6.94
N VAL A 536 -5.78 15.14 -5.78
CA VAL A 536 -4.94 15.85 -4.81
C VAL A 536 -3.51 15.95 -5.34
N ALA A 537 -2.98 14.86 -5.90
CA ALA A 537 -1.61 14.82 -6.43
C ALA A 537 -1.43 15.69 -7.68
N THR A 538 -2.45 15.83 -8.53
CA THR A 538 -2.42 16.71 -9.72
C THR A 538 -2.41 18.19 -9.39
N ARG A 539 -2.79 18.58 -8.16
CA ARG A 539 -2.59 19.95 -7.66
C ARG A 539 -1.10 20.30 -7.56
N PHE A 540 -0.24 19.28 -7.44
CA PHE A 540 1.20 19.45 -7.48
C PHE A 540 1.71 19.25 -8.92
N ARG A 541 2.34 20.28 -9.46
CA ARG A 541 2.97 20.25 -10.78
C ARG A 541 4.41 19.76 -10.62
N LEU A 542 4.71 18.59 -11.19
CA LEU A 542 6.02 17.92 -11.12
C LEU A 542 7.01 18.44 -12.16
#